data_AF-A0A915LDN8-F1
#
_entry.id   AF-A0A915LDN8-F1
#
_cell.length_a   1.000
_cell.length_b   1.000
_cell.length_c   1.000
_cell.angle_alpha   90.00
_cell.angle_beta   90.00
_cell.angle_gamma   90.00
#
_symmetry.space_group_name_H-M   'P 1'
#
loop_
_entity.id
_entity.type
_entity.pdbx_description
1 polymer ?
#
loop_
_entity_poly.entity_id
_entity_poly.type
_entity_poly.pdbx_seq_one_letter_code
_entity_poly.pdbx_strand_id
1 'polypeptide(L)'
;MHGGLSPGLLEAKSLDILDKISRPLPDNRISADGNQLATDLLWADPDINVRLFSSSNRRGIGRMFGQEVIDRVRQRFGIDLIVRAHQVVLDGHEFFNDDASSGLITLFTAPHYCGQSFQIGMTIRERLCEWLRIWVSHSRCSSLSFKTTTRLDDQKEVNDVQGCV
;
A
#
# COMPACT_ATOMS: atom_id res chain seq x y z
N MET A 1 -4.10 -2.04 0.12
CA MET A 1 -3.63 -2.85 -1.03
C MET A 1 -2.11 -3.02 -0.95
N HIS A 2 -1.44 -3.76 -1.85
CA HIS A 2 0.02 -3.96 -1.76
C HIS A 2 0.78 -2.88 -2.54
N GLY A 3 0.52 -2.83 -3.84
CA GLY A 3 1.02 -1.88 -4.82
C GLY A 3 0.33 -0.53 -4.70
N GLY A 4 -0.21 -0.09 -5.83
CA GLY A 4 -0.64 1.28 -6.05
C GLY A 4 -1.99 1.38 -6.75
N LEU A 5 -2.29 2.59 -7.21
CA LEU A 5 -3.55 2.88 -7.88
C LEU A 5 -3.44 2.58 -9.38
N SER A 6 -4.58 2.30 -9.99
CA SER A 6 -4.70 2.02 -11.43
C SER A 6 -5.62 3.02 -12.11
N PRO A 7 -5.42 3.36 -13.40
CA PRO A 7 -6.39 4.15 -14.18
C PRO A 7 -7.81 3.59 -14.12
N GLY A 8 -7.96 2.26 -14.06
CA GLY A 8 -9.27 1.61 -13.95
C GLY A 8 -10.07 2.04 -12.71
N LEU A 9 -9.40 2.45 -11.63
CA LEU A 9 -10.08 2.98 -10.43
C LEU A 9 -10.68 4.37 -10.65
N LEU A 10 -10.13 5.18 -11.56
CA LEU A 10 -10.70 6.48 -11.92
C LEU A 10 -11.95 6.35 -12.78
N GLU A 11 -12.08 5.25 -13.52
CA GLU A 11 -13.20 4.98 -14.43
C GLU A 11 -14.30 4.15 -13.76
N ALA A 12 -13.95 3.31 -12.78
CA ALA A 12 -14.87 2.40 -12.11
C ALA A 12 -16.01 3.13 -11.37
N LYS A 13 -17.26 2.68 -11.51
CA LYS A 13 -18.40 3.31 -10.80
C LYS A 13 -18.37 3.07 -9.28
N SER A 14 -17.80 1.96 -8.86
CA SER A 14 -17.73 1.49 -7.47
C SER A 14 -16.50 0.62 -7.27
N LEU A 15 -16.18 0.31 -6.02
CA LEU A 15 -15.10 -0.62 -5.66
C LEU A 15 -15.39 -2.08 -6.06
N ASP A 16 -16.63 -2.41 -6.47
CA ASP A 16 -17.00 -3.76 -6.96
C ASP A 16 -16.19 -4.18 -8.20
N ILE A 17 -15.50 -3.25 -8.86
CA ILE A 17 -14.52 -3.59 -9.90
C ILE A 17 -13.43 -4.53 -9.38
N LEU A 18 -13.09 -4.45 -8.09
CA LEU A 18 -12.07 -5.29 -7.45
C LEU A 18 -12.53 -6.74 -7.33
N ASP A 19 -13.83 -6.97 -7.13
CA ASP A 19 -14.41 -8.33 -7.05
C ASP A 19 -14.42 -9.04 -8.41
N LYS A 20 -14.31 -8.27 -9.50
CA LYS A 20 -14.24 -8.79 -10.87
C LYS A 20 -12.84 -9.27 -11.26
N ILE A 21 -11.83 -9.06 -10.41
CA ILE A 21 -10.48 -9.56 -10.65
C ILE A 21 -10.49 -11.07 -10.40
N SER A 22 -10.41 -11.85 -11.48
CA SER A 22 -10.35 -13.31 -11.41
C SER A 22 -9.11 -13.77 -10.61
N ARG A 23 -9.31 -14.79 -9.77
CA ARG A 23 -8.25 -15.44 -9.00
C ARG A 23 -8.40 -16.96 -9.16
N PRO A 24 -7.33 -17.69 -9.54
CA PRO A 24 -5.96 -17.23 -9.77
C PRO A 24 -5.82 -16.31 -10.99
N LEU A 25 -4.80 -15.43 -10.96
CA LEU A 25 -4.44 -14.68 -12.16
C LEU A 25 -3.88 -15.67 -13.19
N PRO A 26 -4.28 -15.58 -14.48
CA PRO A 26 -3.74 -16.46 -15.50
C PRO A 26 -2.22 -16.28 -15.64
N ASP A 27 -1.49 -17.40 -15.71
CA ASP A 27 -0.02 -17.51 -15.62
C ASP A 27 0.78 -16.56 -16.53
N ASN A 28 0.19 -16.05 -17.61
CA ASN A 28 0.85 -15.18 -18.58
C ASN A 28 0.46 -13.69 -18.53
N ARG A 29 -0.27 -13.21 -17.50
CA ARG A 29 -0.93 -11.88 -17.56
C ARG A 29 -0.66 -10.88 -16.46
N ILE A 30 0.43 -10.99 -15.70
CA ILE A 30 0.83 -9.82 -14.87
C ILE A 30 1.37 -8.69 -15.79
N SER A 31 1.78 -8.99 -17.03
CA SER A 31 2.32 -8.03 -18.00
C SER A 31 1.55 -7.92 -19.33
N ALA A 32 0.55 -8.78 -19.59
CA ALA A 32 -0.27 -8.71 -20.80
C ALA A 32 -1.56 -7.93 -20.53
N ASP A 33 -1.92 -7.05 -21.47
CA ASP A 33 -2.99 -6.03 -21.50
C ASP A 33 -4.36 -6.36 -20.87
N GLY A 34 -4.62 -7.62 -20.50
CA GLY A 34 -5.88 -8.09 -19.92
C GLY A 34 -6.09 -7.83 -18.43
N ASN A 35 -5.05 -7.54 -17.63
CA ASN A 35 -5.16 -7.45 -16.16
C ASN A 35 -4.46 -6.24 -15.51
N GLN A 36 -4.37 -5.10 -16.22
CA GLN A 36 -3.67 -3.91 -15.74
C GLN A 36 -4.10 -3.45 -14.33
N LEU A 37 -5.40 -3.56 -14.00
CA LEU A 37 -5.90 -3.25 -12.66
C LEU A 37 -5.22 -4.11 -11.58
N ALA A 38 -5.16 -5.43 -11.78
CA ALA A 38 -4.51 -6.33 -10.83
C ALA A 38 -3.00 -6.06 -10.74
N THR A 39 -2.36 -5.80 -11.88
CA THR A 39 -0.93 -5.46 -11.94
C THR A 39 -0.62 -4.20 -11.14
N ASP A 40 -1.38 -3.11 -11.34
CA ASP A 40 -1.15 -1.85 -10.63
C ASP A 40 -1.43 -1.98 -9.13
N LEU A 41 -2.49 -2.71 -8.74
CA LEU A 41 -2.80 -2.97 -7.33
C LEU A 41 -1.68 -3.72 -6.58
N LEU A 42 -0.79 -4.41 -7.31
CA LEU A 42 0.35 -5.14 -6.77
C LEU A 42 1.68 -4.39 -6.94
N TRP A 43 1.86 -3.65 -8.04
CA TRP A 43 3.19 -3.14 -8.44
C TRP A 43 3.28 -1.64 -8.67
N ALA A 44 2.17 -0.91 -8.70
CA ALA A 44 2.23 0.54 -8.88
C ALA A 44 2.83 1.23 -7.65
N ASP A 45 3.56 2.32 -7.88
CA ASP A 45 4.27 3.08 -6.84
C ASP A 45 3.87 4.57 -6.88
N PRO A 46 3.65 5.22 -5.72
CA PRO A 46 3.48 6.66 -5.67
C PRO A 46 4.82 7.37 -5.93
N ASP A 47 4.79 8.50 -6.64
CA ASP A 47 5.97 9.36 -6.87
C ASP A 47 5.54 10.83 -6.83
N ILE A 48 6.22 11.64 -6.01
CA ILE A 48 5.96 13.08 -5.83
C ILE A 48 6.13 13.88 -7.12
N ASN A 49 6.98 13.40 -8.04
CA ASN A 49 7.26 14.07 -9.31
C ASN A 49 6.26 13.69 -10.41
N VAL A 50 5.35 12.77 -10.13
CA VAL A 50 4.29 12.36 -11.05
C VAL A 50 3.02 13.12 -10.68
N ARG A 51 2.37 13.73 -11.69
CA ARG A 51 1.10 14.42 -11.48
C ARG A 51 -0.10 13.45 -11.48
N LEU A 52 -0.28 12.71 -12.58
CA LEU A 52 -1.35 11.72 -12.75
C LEU A 52 -0.75 10.31 -12.71
N PHE A 53 -0.67 9.62 -13.85
CA PHE A 53 0.02 8.34 -13.99
C PHE A 53 1.25 8.49 -14.89
N SER A 54 2.29 7.72 -14.59
CA SER A 54 3.42 7.49 -15.50
C SER A 54 3.58 6.00 -15.80
N SER A 55 3.85 5.66 -17.06
CA SER A 55 4.19 4.30 -17.47
C SER A 55 5.61 3.88 -17.11
N SER A 56 6.49 4.83 -16.79
CA SER A 56 7.91 4.59 -16.51
C SER A 56 8.17 4.17 -15.06
N ASN A 57 7.56 3.08 -14.60
CA ASN A 57 7.87 2.56 -13.28
C ASN A 57 9.27 1.92 -13.23
N ARG A 58 10.07 2.29 -12.23
CA ARG A 58 11.41 1.74 -11.98
C ARG A 58 11.40 0.23 -11.73
N ARG A 59 10.23 -0.34 -11.36
CA ARG A 59 10.02 -1.78 -11.23
C ARG A 59 10.02 -2.53 -12.57
N GLY A 60 9.90 -1.82 -13.70
CA GLY A 60 9.65 -2.43 -15.02
C GLY A 60 8.24 -2.99 -15.20
N ILE A 61 7.37 -2.82 -14.19
CA ILE A 61 5.97 -3.28 -14.18
C ILE A 61 5.12 -2.36 -13.30
N GLY A 62 3.82 -2.29 -13.59
CA GLY A 62 2.91 -1.34 -12.96
C GLY A 62 3.21 0.11 -13.36
N ARG A 63 2.43 1.04 -12.81
CA ARG A 63 2.55 2.48 -13.09
C ARG A 63 3.09 3.24 -11.89
N MET A 64 3.60 4.44 -12.14
CA MET A 64 3.75 5.42 -11.06
C MET A 64 2.54 6.33 -11.00
N PHE A 65 2.19 6.85 -9.82
CA PHE A 65 1.05 7.75 -9.67
C PHE A 65 1.31 8.89 -8.68
N GLY A 66 0.61 10.02 -8.87
CA GLY A 66 0.77 11.25 -8.09
C GLY A 66 -0.33 11.54 -7.08
N GLN A 67 -0.17 12.66 -6.35
CA GLN A 67 -1.16 13.20 -5.41
C GLN A 67 -2.55 13.35 -6.05
N GLU A 68 -2.61 13.85 -7.28
CA GLU A 68 -3.88 14.10 -7.97
C GLU A 68 -4.67 12.80 -8.20
N VAL A 69 -3.99 11.66 -8.40
CA VAL A 69 -4.66 10.35 -8.50
C VAL A 69 -5.21 9.92 -7.15
N ILE A 70 -4.44 10.12 -6.08
CA ILE A 70 -4.84 9.78 -4.70
C ILE A 70 -6.13 10.52 -4.35
N ASP A 71 -6.16 11.84 -4.57
CA ASP A 71 -7.31 12.68 -4.26
C ASP A 71 -8.55 12.29 -5.08
N ARG A 72 -8.38 12.05 -6.38
CA ARG A 72 -9.48 11.64 -7.26
C ARG A 72 -10.08 10.30 -6.84
N VAL A 73 -9.25 9.32 -6.49
CA VAL A 73 -9.72 8.01 -6.02
C VAL A 73 -10.44 8.14 -4.68
N ARG A 74 -9.88 8.90 -3.73
CA ARG A 74 -10.50 9.17 -2.42
C ARG A 74 -11.86 9.81 -2.56
N GLN A 75 -11.95 10.89 -3.35
CA GLN A 75 -13.20 11.59 -3.61
C GLN A 75 -14.21 10.69 -4.31
N ARG A 76 -13.77 9.89 -5.29
CA ARG A 76 -14.65 9.03 -6.08
C ARG A 76 -15.31 7.93 -5.25
N PHE A 77 -14.57 7.31 -4.34
CA PHE A 77 -15.09 6.22 -3.51
C PHE A 77 -15.51 6.67 -2.11
N GLY A 78 -15.39 7.95 -1.79
CA GLY A 78 -15.71 8.50 -0.48
C GLY A 78 -14.85 7.88 0.63
N ILE A 79 -13.57 7.60 0.35
CA ILE A 79 -12.64 7.01 1.31
C ILE A 79 -11.65 8.05 1.83
N ASP A 80 -11.34 7.96 3.12
CA ASP A 80 -10.51 8.96 3.77
C ASP A 80 -9.01 8.65 3.65
N LEU A 81 -8.62 7.37 3.57
CA LEU A 81 -7.22 6.95 3.58
C LEU A 81 -7.00 5.70 2.72
N ILE A 82 -5.92 5.72 1.94
CA ILE A 82 -5.42 4.59 1.19
C ILE A 82 -4.22 4.03 1.94
N VAL A 83 -4.31 2.76 2.35
CA VAL A 83 -3.22 2.05 3.04
C VAL A 83 -2.55 1.09 2.06
N ARG A 84 -1.23 1.20 1.93
CA ARG A 84 -0.40 0.37 1.04
C ARG A 84 0.86 -0.19 1.72
N ALA A 85 1.63 -0.98 0.97
CA ALA A 85 2.94 -1.50 1.39
C ALA A 85 3.99 -1.35 0.26
N HIS A 86 4.83 -2.36 0.03
CA HIS A 86 5.69 -2.55 -1.15
C HIS A 86 6.91 -1.62 -1.31
N GLN A 87 6.86 -0.38 -0.86
CA GLN A 87 8.06 0.46 -0.71
C GLN A 87 8.66 0.29 0.68
N VAL A 88 9.99 0.19 0.75
CA VAL A 88 10.74 0.20 2.01
C VAL A 88 10.71 1.62 2.55
N VAL A 89 10.30 1.78 3.81
CA VAL A 89 10.26 3.08 4.50
C VAL A 89 10.95 2.96 5.85
N LEU A 90 11.71 4.00 6.24
CA LEU A 90 12.67 3.95 7.35
C LEU A 90 12.02 3.66 8.70
N ASP A 91 10.92 4.34 9.00
CA ASP A 91 10.22 4.25 10.29
C ASP A 91 9.10 3.19 10.29
N GLY A 92 9.11 2.30 9.28
CA GLY A 92 8.09 1.26 9.08
C GLY A 92 6.72 1.78 8.64
N HIS A 93 6.53 3.10 8.60
CA HIS A 93 5.42 3.77 7.93
C HIS A 93 5.84 5.14 7.42
N GLU A 94 5.17 5.63 6.37
CA GLU A 94 5.41 6.95 5.79
C GLU A 94 4.15 7.45 5.09
N PHE A 95 3.79 8.72 5.30
CA PHE A 95 2.75 9.36 4.51
C PHE A 95 3.33 9.84 3.19
N PHE A 96 2.52 9.80 2.14
CA PHE A 96 2.96 10.34 0.87
C PHE A 96 3.29 11.83 0.99
N ASN A 97 4.45 12.22 0.48
CA ASN A 97 4.98 13.58 0.59
C ASN A 97 5.10 14.10 2.04
N ASP A 98 5.39 13.21 2.99
CA ASP A 98 5.51 13.53 4.42
C ASP A 98 4.29 14.27 5.01
N ASP A 99 3.13 14.17 4.35
CA ASP A 99 1.91 14.90 4.71
C ASP A 99 0.76 13.93 5.02
N ALA A 100 0.30 13.94 6.27
CA ALA A 100 -0.85 13.17 6.71
C ALA A 100 -2.15 13.51 5.96
N SER A 101 -2.25 14.71 5.37
CA SER A 101 -3.40 15.13 4.58
C SER A 101 -3.44 14.52 3.17
N SER A 102 -2.30 13.99 2.69
CA SER A 102 -2.16 13.34 1.39
C SER A 102 -3.15 12.19 1.18
N GLY A 103 -3.55 11.51 2.26
CA GLY A 103 -4.50 10.41 2.21
C GLY A 103 -3.93 9.11 1.65
N LEU A 104 -2.60 8.97 1.59
CA LEU A 104 -1.91 7.72 1.30
C LEU A 104 -0.84 7.46 2.37
N ILE A 105 -0.84 6.24 2.91
CA ILE A 105 0.19 5.77 3.83
C ILE A 105 0.80 4.46 3.34
N THR A 106 2.13 4.39 3.39
CA THR A 106 2.91 3.17 3.13
C THR A 106 3.29 2.53 4.45
N LEU A 107 3.08 1.22 4.59
CA LEU A 107 3.49 0.40 5.73
C LEU A 107 4.56 -0.60 5.30
N PHE A 108 5.61 -0.76 6.10
CA PHE A 108 6.69 -1.70 5.83
C PHE A 108 7.11 -2.43 7.10
N THR A 109 6.85 -3.74 7.15
CA THR A 109 6.90 -4.54 8.39
C THR A 109 8.07 -5.52 8.47
N ALA A 110 9.04 -5.45 7.53
CA ALA A 110 10.21 -6.33 7.52
C ALA A 110 11.44 -5.64 8.13
N PRO A 111 11.73 -5.80 9.44
CA PRO A 111 12.93 -5.26 10.05
C PRO A 111 14.19 -5.88 9.45
N HIS A 112 15.29 -5.12 9.45
CA HIS A 112 16.58 -5.56 8.88
C HIS A 112 16.55 -5.90 7.38
N TYR A 113 15.57 -5.37 6.63
CA TYR A 113 15.51 -5.56 5.19
C TYR A 113 16.83 -5.11 4.52
N CYS A 114 17.39 -5.95 3.65
CA CYS A 114 18.71 -5.77 3.03
C CYS A 114 19.87 -5.55 4.03
N GLY A 115 19.80 -6.10 5.24
CA GLY A 115 20.86 -5.98 6.26
C GLY A 115 20.98 -4.59 6.88
N GLN A 116 20.06 -3.67 6.56
CA GLN A 116 20.01 -2.34 7.16
C GLN A 116 19.13 -2.39 8.41
N SER A 117 19.72 -2.11 9.57
CA SER A 117 18.98 -2.04 10.85
C SER A 117 18.06 -0.83 10.88
N PHE A 118 16.92 -0.94 10.23
CA PHE A 118 15.83 0.01 10.38
C PHE A 118 15.14 -0.20 11.73
N GLN A 119 14.64 0.87 12.35
CA GLN A 119 13.88 0.82 13.62
C GLN A 119 12.44 0.28 13.42
N ILE A 120 12.27 -0.72 12.56
CA ILE A 120 10.98 -1.26 12.11
C ILE A 120 10.31 -2.12 13.20
N GLY A 121 11.10 -2.72 14.10
CA GLY A 121 10.64 -3.76 15.02
C GLY A 121 9.78 -3.30 16.20
N MET A 122 9.82 -2.02 16.60
CA MET A 122 9.14 -1.56 17.83
C MET A 122 7.97 -0.59 17.61
N THR A 123 7.80 -0.01 16.41
CA THR A 123 7.10 1.29 16.35
C THR A 123 5.79 1.29 15.54
N ILE A 124 5.58 0.35 14.61
CA ILE A 124 4.34 0.31 13.82
C ILE A 124 3.14 -0.05 14.71
N ARG A 125 3.31 -0.90 15.73
CA ARG A 125 2.16 -1.36 16.53
C ARG A 125 1.60 -0.29 17.47
N GLU A 126 2.46 0.51 18.09
CA GLU A 126 2.01 1.47 19.10
C GLU A 126 1.70 2.83 18.47
N ARG A 127 2.66 3.42 17.73
CA ARG A 127 2.51 4.78 17.20
C ARG A 127 1.51 4.87 16.05
N LEU A 128 1.49 3.90 15.14
CA LEU A 128 0.51 3.92 14.05
C LEU A 128 -0.91 3.61 14.55
N CYS A 129 -1.08 2.66 15.48
CA CYS A 129 -2.40 2.38 16.02
C CYS A 129 -2.92 3.55 16.86
N GLU A 130 -2.06 4.21 17.65
CA GLU A 130 -2.43 5.43 18.36
C GLU A 130 -2.77 6.58 17.39
N TRP A 131 -1.94 6.80 16.37
CA TRP A 131 -2.21 7.79 15.34
C TRP A 131 -3.50 7.50 14.57
N LEU A 132 -3.73 6.26 14.12
CA LEU A 132 -4.96 5.86 13.44
C LEU A 132 -6.17 6.04 14.36
N ARG A 133 -6.04 5.79 15.66
CA ARG A 133 -7.11 6.06 16.63
C ARG A 133 -7.40 7.55 16.75
N ILE A 134 -6.39 8.40 16.87
CA ILE A 134 -6.54 9.87 16.92
C ILE A 134 -7.11 10.40 15.62
N TRP A 135 -6.64 9.89 14.49
CA TRP A 135 -7.10 10.30 13.17
C TRP A 135 -8.54 9.85 12.92
N VAL A 136 -8.93 8.62 13.28
CA VAL A 136 -10.33 8.15 13.24
C VAL A 136 -11.20 8.95 14.21
N SER A 137 -10.68 9.40 15.36
CA SER A 137 -11.47 10.19 16.31
C SER A 137 -11.71 11.63 15.85
N HIS A 138 -10.78 12.21 15.07
CA HIS A 138 -10.90 13.58 14.55
C HIS A 138 -11.52 13.65 13.15
N SER A 139 -11.33 12.61 12.33
CA SER A 139 -12.11 12.37 11.12
C SER A 139 -13.52 11.96 11.56
N ARG A 140 -14.58 12.41 10.92
CA ARG A 140 -15.97 12.13 11.37
C ARG A 140 -16.40 10.67 11.11
N CYS A 141 -15.50 9.70 11.24
CA CYS A 141 -15.69 8.31 10.87
C CYS A 141 -15.93 7.46 12.13
N SER A 142 -17.20 7.30 12.50
CA SER A 142 -17.62 6.66 13.76
C SER A 142 -17.65 5.12 13.75
N SER A 143 -17.13 4.44 12.72
CA SER A 143 -17.37 3.00 12.50
C SER A 143 -16.14 2.08 12.51
N LEU A 144 -14.90 2.58 12.69
CA LEU A 144 -13.72 1.71 12.78
C LEU A 144 -13.47 1.20 14.20
N SER A 145 -13.67 -0.11 14.42
CA SER A 145 -13.24 -0.83 15.63
C SER A 145 -12.07 -1.76 15.28
N PHE A 146 -10.89 -1.51 15.85
CA PHE A 146 -9.73 -2.39 15.70
C PHE A 146 -9.68 -3.42 16.85
N LYS A 147 -9.75 -4.71 16.53
CA LYS A 147 -9.47 -5.80 17.49
C LYS A 147 -7.99 -6.14 17.43
N THR A 148 -7.29 -6.00 18.55
CA THR A 148 -5.90 -6.42 18.70
C THR A 148 -5.85 -7.92 18.98
N THR A 149 -5.36 -8.73 18.03
CA THR A 149 -5.07 -10.15 18.28
C THR A 149 -3.58 -10.30 18.59
N THR A 150 -3.26 -10.66 19.83
CA THR A 150 -1.92 -11.10 20.23
C THR A 150 -1.76 -12.57 19.88
N ARG A 151 -0.85 -12.90 18.96
CA ARG A 151 -0.26 -14.23 18.87
C ARG A 151 1.25 -14.04 18.92
N LEU A 152 1.75 -13.96 20.14
CA LEU A 152 3.15 -14.25 20.45
C LEU A 152 3.15 -15.74 20.75
N ASP A 153 3.80 -16.52 19.89
CA ASP A 153 4.41 -17.84 20.14
C ASP A 153 4.61 -18.53 18.79
N ASP A 154 5.83 -18.41 18.28
CA ASP A 154 6.57 -19.48 17.60
C ASP A 154 7.92 -18.91 17.12
N GLN A 155 8.84 -18.73 18.06
CA GLN A 155 10.26 -18.80 17.73
C GLN A 155 10.58 -20.26 17.41
N LYS A 156 10.67 -20.59 16.12
CA LYS A 156 11.54 -21.67 15.65
C LYS A 156 12.50 -21.09 14.63
N GLU A 157 13.77 -21.14 14.99
CA GLU A 157 14.91 -20.98 14.10
C GLU A 157 14.66 -21.72 12.78
N VAL A 158 14.80 -21.01 11.67
CA VAL A 158 15.13 -21.62 10.39
C VAL A 158 16.33 -20.88 9.85
N ASN A 159 17.42 -21.63 9.81
CA ASN A 159 18.73 -21.27 9.28
C ASN A 159 18.67 -20.87 7.79
N ASP A 160 19.62 -20.01 7.42
CA ASP A 160 20.19 -19.79 6.08
C ASP A 160 19.45 -20.37 4.87
N VAL A 161 18.98 -19.49 3.98
CA VAL A 161 19.17 -19.69 2.54
C VAL A 161 19.41 -18.34 1.85
N GLN A 162 20.59 -18.21 1.27
CA GLN A 162 21.01 -17.19 0.31
C GLN A 162 20.06 -17.11 -0.90
N GLY A 163 19.84 -15.89 -1.41
CA GLY A 163 19.42 -15.70 -2.80
C GLY A 163 18.60 -14.44 -3.05
N CYS A 164 19.26 -13.32 -3.32
CA CYS A 164 18.66 -12.22 -4.07
C CYS A 164 18.48 -12.64 -5.53
N VAL A 165 17.23 -12.71 -6.01
CA VAL A 165 16.79 -12.27 -7.35
C VAL A 165 15.37 -11.76 -7.22
#